data_AF-A0A4W6CTD9-F1
#
_entry.id   AF-A0A4W6CTD9-F1
#
_cell.length_a   1.000
_cell.length_b   1.000
_cell.length_c   1.000
_cell.angle_alpha   90.00
_cell.angle_beta   90.00
_cell.angle_gamma   90.00
#
_symmetry.space_group_name_H-M   'P 1'
#
loop_
_entity.id
_entity.type
_entity.pdbx_description
1 polymer ?
#
loop_
_entity_poly.entity_id
_entity_poly.type
_entity_poly.pdbx_seq_one_letter_code
_entity_poly.pdbx_strand_id
1 'polypeptide(L)'
;LAAKLIKVRKNFVESASNELIKQLLDDLLDEGVLNDGEKDSILEENKGRADKARCLVDAVKRKGDDASGKMIAHLKSRDPAVCSKLGL
;
A
#
# COMPACT_ATOMS: atom_id res chain seq x y z
N LEU A 1 14.42 0.48 -1.08
CA LEU A 1 13.08 1.13 -1.12
C LEU A 1 12.06 0.36 -0.27
N ALA A 2 12.08 -0.97 -0.22
CA ALA A 2 11.32 -1.82 0.68
C ALA A 2 11.62 -1.58 2.18
N ALA A 3 12.87 -1.26 2.53
CA ALA A 3 13.25 -0.92 3.90
C ALA A 3 12.52 0.34 4.42
N LYS A 4 12.17 1.29 3.54
CA LYS A 4 11.37 2.47 3.91
C LYS A 4 9.93 2.08 4.22
N LEU A 5 9.31 1.22 3.42
CA LEU A 5 7.96 0.70 3.68
C LEU A 5 7.87 -0.03 5.03
N ILE A 6 8.89 -0.79 5.44
CA ILE A 6 8.90 -1.43 6.77
C ILE A 6 8.82 -0.39 7.89
N LYS A 7 9.61 0.68 7.79
CA LYS A 7 9.66 1.74 8.81
C LYS A 7 8.32 2.47 8.94
N VAL A 8 7.62 2.66 7.82
CA VAL A 8 6.35 3.40 7.79
C VAL A 8 5.12 2.51 7.92
N ARG A 9 5.27 1.18 7.86
CA ARG A 9 4.16 0.21 7.85
C ARG A 9 3.18 0.44 8.99
N LYS A 10 3.68 0.63 10.22
CA LYS A 10 2.84 0.84 11.40
C LYS A 10 1.98 2.10 11.22
N ASN A 11 2.62 3.21 10.90
CA ASN A 11 1.95 4.50 10.76
C ASN A 11 0.99 4.50 9.55
N PHE A 12 1.34 3.80 8.46
CA PHE A 12 0.46 3.63 7.30
C PHE A 12 -0.80 2.83 7.68
N VAL A 13 -0.64 1.71 8.40
CA VAL A 13 -1.75 0.91 8.91
C VAL A 13 -2.65 1.74 9.85
N GLU A 14 -2.10 2.65 10.63
CA GLU A 14 -2.89 3.52 11.53
C GLU A 14 -3.61 4.64 10.78
N SER A 15 -3.00 5.23 9.73
CA SER A 15 -3.48 6.47 9.09
C SER A 15 -4.22 6.28 7.76
N ALA A 16 -3.98 5.20 7.02
CA ALA A 16 -4.54 5.02 5.68
C ALA A 16 -6.05 4.77 5.72
N SER A 17 -6.85 5.59 5.05
CA SER A 17 -8.29 5.34 4.94
C SER A 17 -8.57 4.10 4.07
N ASN A 18 -9.77 3.51 4.19
CA ASN A 18 -10.19 2.43 3.29
C ASN A 18 -10.19 2.89 1.82
N GLU A 19 -10.54 4.14 1.58
CA GLU A 19 -10.53 4.74 0.25
C GLU A 19 -9.11 4.79 -0.32
N LEU A 20 -8.15 5.31 0.46
CA LEU A 20 -6.75 5.35 0.04
C LEU A 20 -6.18 3.94 -0.24
N ILE A 21 -6.55 2.95 0.57
CA ILE A 21 -6.12 1.56 0.36
C ILE A 21 -6.67 1.01 -0.97
N LYS A 22 -7.96 1.21 -1.26
CA LYS A 22 -8.57 0.76 -2.53
C LYS A 22 -7.91 1.42 -3.73
N GLN A 23 -7.75 2.73 -3.66
CA GLN A 23 -7.11 3.51 -4.71
C GLN A 23 -5.66 3.08 -4.99
N LEU A 24 -4.89 2.74 -3.94
CA LEU A 24 -3.54 2.20 -4.12
C LEU A 24 -3.56 0.79 -4.69
N LEU A 25 -4.54 -0.05 -4.35
CA LEU A 25 -4.69 -1.37 -4.95
C LEU A 25 -5.01 -1.28 -6.45
N ASP A 26 -5.85 -0.32 -6.85
CA ASP A 26 -6.17 -0.04 -8.25
C ASP A 26 -4.91 0.40 -9.02
N ASP A 27 -4.18 1.39 -8.50
CA ASP A 27 -2.94 1.87 -9.13
C ASP A 27 -1.90 0.77 -9.31
N LEU A 28 -1.72 -0.06 -8.29
CA LEU A 28 -0.73 -1.13 -8.30
C LEU A 28 -1.15 -2.29 -9.20
N LEU A 29 -2.45 -2.48 -9.43
CA LEU A 29 -2.94 -3.40 -10.44
C LEU A 29 -2.66 -2.85 -11.86
N ASP A 30 -2.98 -1.59 -12.10
CA ASP A 30 -2.76 -0.93 -13.40
C ASP A 30 -1.27 -0.90 -13.80
N GLU A 31 -0.38 -0.74 -12.81
CA GLU A 31 1.08 -0.79 -12.97
C GLU A 31 1.66 -2.22 -13.07
N GLY A 32 0.81 -3.25 -13.02
CA GLY A 32 1.20 -4.67 -13.04
C GLY A 32 1.99 -5.13 -11.81
N VAL A 33 1.98 -4.34 -10.73
CA VAL A 33 2.61 -4.73 -9.46
C VAL A 33 1.78 -5.81 -8.78
N LEU A 34 0.47 -5.63 -8.71
CA LEU A 34 -0.48 -6.64 -8.26
C LEU A 34 -1.17 -7.28 -9.46
N ASN A 35 -1.62 -8.52 -9.30
CA ASN A 35 -2.63 -9.10 -10.18
C ASN A 35 -4.02 -9.06 -9.51
N ASP A 36 -5.07 -9.36 -10.29
CA ASP A 36 -6.46 -9.35 -9.79
C ASP A 36 -6.64 -10.26 -8.58
N GLY A 37 -6.05 -11.46 -8.59
CA GLY A 37 -6.13 -12.39 -7.47
C GLY A 37 -5.51 -11.85 -6.19
N GLU A 38 -4.35 -11.18 -6.27
CA GLU A 38 -3.72 -10.55 -5.11
C GLU A 38 -4.55 -9.39 -4.56
N LYS A 39 -5.15 -8.58 -5.44
CA LYS A 39 -6.03 -7.48 -5.06
C LYS A 39 -7.30 -8.01 -4.36
N ASP A 40 -7.94 -9.00 -4.94
CA ASP A 40 -9.16 -9.61 -4.40
C ASP A 40 -8.89 -10.29 -3.05
N SER A 41 -7.80 -11.05 -2.93
CA SER A 41 -7.39 -11.61 -1.63
C SER A 41 -7.21 -10.53 -0.57
N ILE A 42 -6.59 -9.38 -0.90
CA ILE A 42 -6.43 -8.28 0.06
C ILE A 42 -7.80 -7.71 0.46
N LEU A 43 -8.73 -7.53 -0.47
CA LEU A 43 -10.03 -6.90 -0.22
C LEU A 43 -11.02 -7.81 0.52
N GLU A 44 -11.06 -9.09 0.16
CA GLU A 44 -12.09 -10.04 0.59
C GLU A 44 -11.67 -10.86 1.80
N GLU A 45 -10.39 -11.24 1.93
CA GLU A 45 -9.92 -12.03 3.08
C GLU A 45 -9.76 -11.19 4.35
N ASN A 46 -9.69 -9.86 4.22
CA ASN A 46 -9.45 -8.95 5.33
C ASN A 46 -10.68 -8.07 5.58
N LYS A 47 -11.40 -8.28 6.69
CA LYS A 47 -12.56 -7.44 7.03
C LYS A 47 -12.17 -6.07 7.59
N GLY A 48 -11.00 -5.98 8.23
CA GLY A 48 -10.51 -4.76 8.87
C GLY A 48 -9.65 -3.90 7.94
N ARG A 49 -9.86 -2.58 7.97
CA ARG A 49 -9.01 -1.58 7.28
C ARG A 49 -7.52 -1.78 7.58
N ALA A 50 -7.19 -2.01 8.85
CA ALA A 50 -5.81 -2.19 9.29
C ALA A 50 -5.17 -3.46 8.71
N ASP A 51 -5.94 -4.55 8.59
CA ASP A 51 -5.47 -5.79 8.01
C ASP A 51 -5.26 -5.65 6.50
N LYS A 52 -6.20 -4.98 5.79
CA LYS A 52 -6.01 -4.61 4.37
C LYS A 52 -4.74 -3.81 4.14
N ALA A 53 -4.51 -2.77 4.95
CA ALA A 53 -3.32 -1.94 4.87
C ALA A 53 -2.04 -2.76 5.10
N ARG A 54 -2.05 -3.68 6.06
CA ARG A 54 -0.90 -4.55 6.36
C ARG A 54 -0.62 -5.49 5.19
N CYS A 55 -1.65 -6.17 4.68
CA CYS A 55 -1.53 -7.09 3.55
C CYS A 55 -1.05 -6.38 2.29
N LEU A 56 -1.54 -5.16 2.00
CA LEU A 56 -1.06 -4.35 0.89
C LEU A 56 0.46 -4.06 1.01
N VAL A 57 0.90 -3.53 2.16
CA VAL A 57 2.33 -3.22 2.37
C VAL A 57 3.19 -4.49 2.25
N ASP A 58 2.74 -5.60 2.84
CA ASP A 58 3.50 -6.85 2.85
C ASP A 58 3.53 -7.50 1.44
N ALA A 59 2.46 -7.39 0.65
CA ALA A 59 2.41 -7.86 -0.74
C ALA A 59 3.40 -7.09 -1.64
N VAL A 60 3.33 -5.76 -1.62
CA VAL A 60 4.23 -4.89 -2.41
C VAL A 60 5.69 -5.11 -1.99
N LYS A 61 5.96 -5.21 -0.68
CA LYS A 61 7.30 -5.45 -0.17
C LYS A 61 7.89 -6.77 -0.68
N ARG A 62 7.11 -7.85 -0.69
CA ARG A 62 7.58 -9.17 -1.17
C ARG A 62 8.00 -9.15 -2.64
N LYS A 63 7.45 -8.22 -3.43
CA LYS A 63 7.80 -8.04 -4.85
C LYS A 63 9.07 -7.20 -5.08
N GLY A 64 9.59 -6.57 -4.03
CA GLY A 64 10.89 -5.92 -4.04
C GLY A 64 10.87 -4.40 -4.12
N ASP A 65 12.05 -3.84 -4.39
CA ASP A 65 12.32 -2.41 -4.26
C ASP A 65 11.59 -1.55 -5.32
N ASP A 66 11.42 -2.06 -6.53
CA ASP A 66 10.72 -1.38 -7.62
C ASP A 66 9.23 -1.19 -7.30
N ALA A 67 8.54 -2.30 -6.98
CA ALA A 67 7.16 -2.29 -6.52
C ALA A 67 6.96 -1.36 -5.31
N SER A 68 7.88 -1.41 -4.34
CA SER A 68 7.88 -0.52 -3.18
C SER A 68 8.01 0.95 -3.56
N GLY A 69 8.83 1.26 -4.56
CA GLY A 69 9.00 2.61 -5.12
C GLY A 69 7.71 3.12 -5.75
N LYS A 70 7.06 2.29 -6.59
CA LYS A 70 5.78 2.62 -7.22
C LYS A 70 4.69 2.93 -6.18
N MET A 71 4.54 2.08 -5.16
CA MET A 71 3.58 2.34 -4.07
C MET A 71 3.83 3.68 -3.37
N ILE A 72 5.09 4.02 -3.09
CA ILE A 72 5.43 5.30 -2.45
C ILE A 72 5.09 6.48 -3.40
N ALA A 73 5.34 6.34 -4.69
CA ALA A 73 5.01 7.38 -5.68
C ALA A 73 3.50 7.64 -5.76
N HIS A 74 2.70 6.58 -5.85
CA HIS A 74 1.23 6.69 -5.83
C HIS A 74 0.71 7.26 -4.50
N LEU A 75 1.28 6.83 -3.38
CA LEU A 75 0.93 7.39 -2.07
C LEU A 75 1.22 8.89 -1.99
N LYS A 76 2.36 9.34 -2.52
CA LYS A 76 2.70 10.77 -2.63
C LYS A 76 1.70 11.54 -3.48
N SER A 77 1.26 10.95 -4.60
CA SER A 77 0.32 11.58 -5.51
C SER A 77 -1.09 11.67 -4.94
N ARG A 78 -1.55 10.62 -4.25
CA ARG A 78 -2.94 10.51 -3.78
C ARG A 78 -3.17 11.21 -2.46
N ASP A 79 -2.23 11.08 -1.53
CA ASP A 79 -2.35 11.69 -0.20
C ASP A 79 -0.99 12.19 0.30
N PRO A 80 -0.58 13.39 -0.16
CA PRO A 80 0.64 14.05 0.31
C PRO A 80 0.67 14.27 1.82
N ALA A 81 -0.49 14.44 2.46
CA ALA A 81 -0.59 14.68 3.89
C ALA A 81 -0.29 13.41 4.70
N VAL A 82 -0.85 12.26 4.28
CA VAL A 82 -0.47 10.95 4.83
C VAL A 82 1.00 10.68 4.54
N CYS A 83 1.47 10.93 3.32
CA CYS A 83 2.88 10.73 2.99
C CYS A 83 3.84 11.52 3.89
N SER A 84 3.52 12.79 4.16
CA SER A 84 4.27 13.66 5.07
C SER A 84 4.26 13.13 6.51
N LYS A 85 3.10 12.65 7.01
CA LYS A 85 2.99 12.01 8.34
C LYS A 85 3.83 10.74 8.46
N LEU A 86 4.08 10.06 7.35
CA LEU A 86 4.90 8.85 7.28
C LEU A 86 6.40 9.16 7.13
N GLY A 87 6.80 10.41 6.88
CA GLY A 87 8.19 10.80 6.65
C GLY A 87 8.77 10.25 5.34
N LEU A 88 7.94 10.16 4.29
CA LEU A 88 8.28 9.58 2.99
C LEU A 88 8.62 10.61 1.90
#